data_AF-A0A197KBT4-F1
#
_entry.id   AF-A0A197KBT4-F1
#
_cell.length_a   1.000
_cell.length_b   1.000
_cell.length_c   1.000
_cell.angle_alpha   90.00
_cell.angle_beta   90.00
_cell.angle_gamma   90.00
#
_symmetry.space_group_name_H-M   'P 1'
#
loop_
_entity.id
_entity.type
_entity.pdbx_description
1 polymer ?
#
loop_
_entity_poly.entity_id
_entity_poly.type
_entity_poly.pdbx_seq_one_letter_code
_entity_poly.pdbx_strand_id
1 'polypeptide(L)'
;MFTFHTPAITDSIQPFYIRSTSTPKPEDITLATFVPQDELSELAALVERYPGPISAVLHIDQPSDLPGTPSPIKRLRAMWASNPKVREQVDIHLITTPATHRQTAIQQQANLHRNLARFFARSDYVLLMDSDGSLPMTNVARSFKEHPQWIEKLRAGNVFVLPGFNVSTTTTSTSQDDMTVADVGLAPALSVANLPADKESLLVYIREGQVSLSEKTWKKTIRNVDFNAWAGQTRLSAIQNYDPYFSPSVVMRRDKMLWCPERFGDNHAACMFELYLSGADFWVLPNDFTVNAATRPENVVSDREQMINTRLYQKFHEESCLKHARAFYAAGEWDSDRARHCRISCQKGMFSFAYLFLVS
;
A
#
# COMPACT_ATOMS: atom_id res chain seq x y z
N MET A 1 12.87 -22.97 -0.13
CA MET A 1 13.91 -22.08 0.41
C MET A 1 13.54 -20.73 -0.12
N PHE A 2 13.39 -19.72 0.73
CA PHE A 2 13.10 -18.38 0.26
C PHE A 2 13.95 -18.07 -0.97
N THR A 3 13.33 -17.76 -2.09
CA THR A 3 13.92 -16.72 -2.92
C THR A 3 13.51 -15.41 -2.27
N PHE A 4 14.12 -15.11 -1.11
CA PHE A 4 14.30 -13.72 -0.72
C PHE A 4 15.14 -13.15 -1.85
N HIS A 5 14.52 -12.42 -2.78
CA HIS A 5 15.29 -11.38 -3.46
C HIS A 5 15.37 -10.23 -2.45
N THR A 6 16.30 -10.38 -1.50
CA THR A 6 17.04 -9.20 -1.08
C THR A 6 17.55 -8.56 -2.37
N PRO A 7 17.30 -7.26 -2.63
CA PRO A 7 18.01 -6.58 -3.70
C PRO A 7 19.48 -6.90 -3.53
N ALA A 8 20.05 -7.59 -4.51
CA ALA A 8 21.44 -7.98 -4.44
C ALA A 8 22.27 -6.70 -4.57
N ILE A 9 23.52 -6.73 -4.09
CA ILE A 9 24.51 -5.64 -4.22
C ILE A 9 24.72 -5.18 -5.70
N THR A 10 24.13 -5.90 -6.65
CA THR A 10 24.20 -5.71 -8.10
C THR A 10 23.04 -4.94 -8.72
N ASP A 11 21.98 -4.60 -7.96
CA ASP A 11 20.85 -3.84 -8.50
C ASP A 11 21.28 -2.39 -8.74
N SER A 12 21.04 -1.89 -9.94
CA SER A 12 21.32 -0.48 -10.28
C SER A 12 20.07 0.36 -10.07
N ILE A 13 20.11 1.26 -9.09
CA ILE A 13 19.05 2.23 -8.80
C ILE A 13 19.40 3.56 -9.45
N GLN A 14 18.53 4.03 -10.36
CA GLN A 14 18.64 5.33 -11.02
C GLN A 14 17.43 6.20 -10.64
N PRO A 15 17.57 7.04 -9.60
CA PRO A 15 16.49 7.94 -9.21
C PRO A 15 16.25 9.00 -10.27
N PHE A 16 14.99 9.38 -10.49
CA PHE A 16 14.61 10.38 -11.48
C PHE A 16 15.13 10.06 -12.90
N TYR A 17 15.16 8.77 -13.25
CA TYR A 17 15.49 8.32 -14.60
C TYR A 17 14.63 9.02 -15.65
N ILE A 18 13.34 9.22 -15.31
CA ILE A 18 12.50 10.25 -15.92
C ILE A 18 12.03 11.15 -14.79
N ARG A 19 12.16 12.45 -14.99
CA ARG A 19 11.64 13.46 -14.06
C ARG A 19 10.42 14.11 -14.67
N SER A 20 9.39 14.33 -13.85
CA SER A 20 8.21 15.06 -14.27
C SER A 20 8.56 16.51 -14.59
N THR A 21 7.86 17.10 -15.55
CA THR A 21 8.07 18.51 -15.92
C THR A 21 7.45 19.48 -14.91
N SER A 22 6.49 19.02 -14.10
CA SER A 22 5.96 19.82 -13.00
C SER A 22 6.92 19.85 -11.81
N THR A 23 6.77 20.91 -11.01
CA THR A 23 7.46 21.02 -9.71
C THR A 23 6.41 20.91 -8.61
N PRO A 24 6.31 19.74 -7.96
CA PRO A 24 5.41 19.55 -6.83
C PRO A 24 5.70 20.55 -5.71
N LYS A 25 4.65 21.03 -5.05
CA LYS A 25 4.80 21.83 -3.84
C LYS A 25 5.00 20.91 -2.63
N PRO A 26 5.65 21.38 -1.55
CA PRO A 26 5.83 20.58 -0.33
C PRO A 26 4.49 20.05 0.23
N GLU A 27 3.43 20.87 0.17
CA GLU A 27 2.10 20.50 0.67
C GLU A 27 1.28 19.61 -0.27
N ASP A 28 1.74 19.33 -1.49
CA ASP A 28 1.07 18.38 -2.36
C ASP A 28 1.19 16.96 -1.79
N ILE A 29 0.21 16.11 -2.11
CA ILE A 29 0.29 14.69 -1.79
C ILE A 29 0.86 13.99 -3.03
N THR A 30 1.97 13.29 -2.88
CA THR A 30 2.55 12.47 -3.96
C THR A 30 2.05 11.04 -3.84
N LEU A 31 1.47 10.49 -4.89
CA LEU A 31 1.20 9.05 -4.96
C LEU A 31 2.52 8.30 -5.12
N ALA A 32 2.88 7.49 -4.13
CA ALA A 32 4.05 6.63 -4.14
C ALA A 32 3.64 5.21 -4.54
N THR A 33 4.13 4.70 -5.67
CA THR A 33 3.70 3.42 -6.24
C THR A 33 4.82 2.66 -6.95
N PHE A 34 4.52 1.41 -7.31
CA PHE A 34 5.33 0.55 -8.16
C PHE A 34 4.60 0.30 -9.47
N VAL A 35 5.35 0.19 -10.57
CA VAL A 35 4.80 -0.18 -11.89
C VAL A 35 5.59 -1.39 -12.40
N PRO A 36 4.94 -2.56 -12.54
CA PRO A 36 5.58 -3.72 -13.16
C PRO A 36 6.02 -3.41 -14.59
N GLN A 37 7.13 -4.01 -15.03
CA GLN A 37 7.70 -3.74 -16.35
C GLN A 37 6.75 -4.02 -17.53
N ASP A 38 5.80 -4.93 -17.34
CA ASP A 38 4.81 -5.35 -18.35
C ASP A 38 3.45 -4.65 -18.22
N GLU A 39 3.26 -3.84 -17.17
CA GLU A 39 1.98 -3.22 -16.84
C GLU A 39 2.04 -1.68 -16.89
N LEU A 40 2.85 -1.12 -17.81
CA LEU A 40 2.95 0.34 -17.98
C LEU A 40 1.59 1.03 -18.26
N SER A 41 0.59 0.30 -18.76
CA SER A 41 -0.78 0.81 -18.91
C SER A 41 -1.46 1.18 -17.60
N GLU A 42 -1.05 0.59 -16.47
CA GLU A 42 -1.56 0.97 -15.15
C GLU A 42 -1.11 2.36 -14.76
N LEU A 43 0.12 2.75 -15.12
CA LEU A 43 0.59 4.11 -14.92
C LEU A 43 -0.26 5.12 -15.70
N ALA A 44 -0.68 4.76 -16.92
CA ALA A 44 -1.61 5.56 -17.70
C ALA A 44 -2.98 5.68 -17.00
N ALA A 45 -3.53 4.58 -16.47
CA ALA A 45 -4.79 4.63 -15.72
C ALA A 45 -4.68 5.48 -14.43
N LEU A 46 -3.53 5.41 -13.75
CA LEU A 46 -3.26 6.20 -12.54
C LEU A 46 -3.22 7.69 -12.82
N VAL A 47 -2.50 8.17 -13.84
CA VAL A 47 -2.44 9.62 -14.16
C VAL A 47 -3.78 10.18 -14.64
N GLU A 48 -4.67 9.34 -15.17
CA GLU A 48 -6.02 9.76 -15.55
C GLU A 48 -6.92 10.01 -14.32
N ARG A 49 -6.69 9.26 -13.23
CA ARG A 49 -7.51 9.34 -12.01
C ARG A 49 -6.91 10.20 -10.92
N TYR A 50 -5.58 10.21 -10.79
CA TYR A 50 -4.87 10.94 -9.75
C TYR A 50 -4.34 12.28 -10.31
N PRO A 51 -4.87 13.43 -9.86
CA PRO A 51 -4.46 14.73 -10.40
C PRO A 51 -3.17 15.28 -9.80
N GLY A 52 -2.59 14.58 -8.81
CA GLY A 52 -1.40 15.02 -8.10
C GLY A 52 -0.09 14.45 -8.68
N PRO A 53 1.06 14.80 -8.07
CA PRO A 53 2.35 14.24 -8.44
C PRO A 53 2.43 12.74 -8.13
N ILE A 54 3.18 11.99 -8.94
CA ILE A 54 3.37 10.55 -8.78
C ILE A 54 4.87 10.26 -8.71
N SER A 55 5.29 9.50 -7.70
CA SER A 55 6.61 8.88 -7.63
C SER A 55 6.45 7.39 -7.84
N ALA A 56 6.91 6.91 -9.00
CA ALA A 56 6.75 5.53 -9.42
C ALA A 56 8.11 4.84 -9.56
N VAL A 57 8.22 3.65 -8.96
CA VAL A 57 9.37 2.76 -9.16
C VAL A 57 9.06 1.81 -10.31
N LEU A 58 9.93 1.79 -11.32
CA LEU A 58 9.91 0.80 -12.38
C LEU A 58 11.08 -0.16 -12.15
N HIS A 59 10.79 -1.44 -11.97
CA HIS A 59 11.82 -2.47 -11.83
C HIS A 59 11.88 -3.27 -13.13
N ILE A 60 13.04 -3.29 -13.80
CA ILE A 60 13.28 -4.11 -14.98
C ILE A 60 14.19 -5.28 -14.62
N ASP A 61 13.67 -6.48 -14.80
CA ASP A 61 14.46 -7.70 -14.67
C ASP A 61 15.14 -8.00 -15.99
N GLN A 62 16.45 -8.29 -15.94
CA GLN A 62 17.23 -8.74 -17.10
C GLN A 62 17.12 -7.78 -18.30
N PRO A 63 17.61 -6.53 -18.21
CA PRO A 63 17.56 -5.61 -19.34
C PRO A 63 18.26 -6.25 -20.56
N SER A 64 17.46 -6.59 -21.58
CA SER A 64 17.95 -7.17 -22.84
C SER A 64 18.01 -6.09 -23.92
N ASP A 65 19.20 -5.91 -24.48
CA ASP A 65 19.42 -5.08 -25.66
C ASP A 65 19.37 -5.88 -26.97
N LEU A 66 18.94 -7.15 -26.92
CA LEU A 66 18.87 -8.00 -28.10
C LEU A 66 17.87 -7.42 -29.14
N PRO A 67 18.25 -7.38 -30.43
CA PRO A 67 17.34 -6.95 -31.49
C PRO A 67 16.06 -7.81 -31.51
N GLY A 68 14.90 -7.17 -31.48
CA GLY A 68 13.60 -7.84 -31.52
C GLY A 68 12.95 -8.15 -30.16
N THR A 69 13.67 -8.00 -29.03
CA THR A 69 13.03 -8.13 -27.70
C THR A 69 12.26 -6.84 -27.33
N PRO A 70 11.02 -6.93 -26.81
CA PRO A 70 10.28 -5.78 -26.30
C PRO A 70 11.09 -5.12 -25.18
N SER A 71 11.50 -3.85 -25.37
CA SER A 71 12.25 -3.11 -24.37
C SER A 71 11.28 -2.30 -23.49
N PRO A 72 11.16 -2.58 -22.18
CA PRO A 72 10.31 -1.79 -21.28
C PRO A 72 10.72 -0.32 -21.26
N ILE A 73 12.03 -0.02 -21.41
CA ILE A 73 12.54 1.35 -21.53
C ILE A 73 12.02 2.05 -22.80
N LYS A 74 12.00 1.38 -23.96
CA LYS A 74 11.43 1.98 -25.18
C LYS A 74 9.93 2.23 -25.03
N ARG A 75 9.19 1.30 -24.43
CA ARG A 75 7.76 1.48 -24.13
C ARG A 75 7.52 2.67 -23.19
N LEU A 76 8.31 2.78 -22.12
CA LEU A 76 8.25 3.90 -21.18
C LEU A 76 8.51 5.24 -21.88
N ARG A 77 9.55 5.33 -22.70
CA ARG A 77 9.87 6.56 -23.45
C ARG A 77 8.77 6.93 -24.44
N ALA A 78 8.20 5.94 -25.14
CA ALA A 78 7.07 6.16 -26.04
C ALA A 78 5.85 6.69 -25.27
N MET A 79 5.51 6.10 -24.13
CA MET A 79 4.40 6.54 -23.27
C MET A 79 4.62 7.96 -22.74
N TRP A 80 5.83 8.29 -22.28
CA TRP A 80 6.16 9.65 -21.83
C TRP A 80 6.07 10.69 -22.96
N ALA A 81 6.43 10.29 -24.19
CA ALA A 81 6.33 11.14 -25.37
C ALA A 81 4.88 11.32 -25.86
N SER A 82 4.02 10.31 -25.70
CA SER A 82 2.63 10.35 -26.18
C SER A 82 1.60 10.81 -25.15
N ASN A 83 1.88 10.69 -23.85
CA ASN A 83 0.96 11.06 -22.78
C ASN A 83 1.43 12.31 -22.01
N PRO A 84 0.80 13.49 -22.22
CA PRO A 84 1.16 14.73 -21.53
C PRO A 84 1.04 14.64 -20.01
N LYS A 85 0.03 13.92 -19.47
CA LYS A 85 -0.16 13.78 -18.02
C LYS A 85 0.97 12.97 -17.38
N VAL A 86 1.41 11.88 -18.02
CA VAL A 86 2.59 11.11 -17.57
C VAL A 86 3.82 12.02 -17.50
N ARG A 87 4.04 12.83 -18.54
CA ARG A 87 5.16 13.77 -18.58
C ARG A 87 5.10 14.83 -17.49
N GLU A 88 3.91 15.34 -17.23
CA GLU A 88 3.71 16.41 -16.25
C GLU A 88 3.80 15.89 -14.81
N GLN A 89 3.23 14.73 -14.50
CA GLN A 89 2.98 14.31 -13.13
C GLN A 89 3.97 13.28 -12.58
N VAL A 90 4.62 12.47 -13.44
CA VAL A 90 5.31 11.25 -13.00
C VAL A 90 6.83 11.41 -12.94
N ASP A 91 7.38 11.20 -11.75
CA ASP A 91 8.80 10.88 -11.54
C ASP A 91 8.97 9.34 -11.59
N ILE A 92 9.86 8.84 -12.47
CA ILE A 92 10.22 7.43 -12.57
C ILE A 92 11.59 7.19 -11.95
N HIS A 93 11.63 6.26 -10.99
CA HIS A 93 12.85 5.74 -10.39
C HIS A 93 13.08 4.33 -10.92
N LEU A 94 14.19 4.13 -11.64
CA LEU A 94 14.46 2.87 -12.34
C LEU A 94 15.32 1.96 -11.45
N ILE A 95 14.93 0.69 -11.36
CA ILE A 95 15.75 -0.40 -10.80
C ILE A 95 16.02 -1.38 -11.94
N THR A 96 17.27 -1.79 -12.13
CA THR A 96 17.61 -2.88 -13.07
C THR A 96 18.34 -4.00 -12.36
N THR A 97 17.82 -5.21 -12.48
CA THR A 97 18.42 -6.43 -11.92
C THR A 97 19.10 -7.24 -13.03
N PRO A 98 20.39 -7.62 -12.89
CA PRO A 98 21.12 -8.35 -13.92
C PRO A 98 20.54 -9.74 -14.27
N ALA A 99 20.77 -10.17 -15.52
CA ALA A 99 20.29 -11.45 -16.04
C ALA A 99 20.83 -12.71 -15.33
N THR A 100 21.88 -12.56 -14.52
CA THR A 100 22.47 -13.65 -13.72
C THR A 100 21.57 -14.10 -12.55
N HIS A 101 20.50 -13.35 -12.26
CA HIS A 101 19.55 -13.66 -11.19
C HIS A 101 18.35 -14.47 -11.72
N ARG A 102 17.90 -15.44 -10.91
CA ARG A 102 16.77 -16.33 -11.25
C ARG A 102 15.48 -15.52 -11.38
N GLN A 103 14.68 -15.87 -12.39
CA GLN A 103 13.36 -15.32 -12.64
C GLN A 103 12.42 -15.54 -11.44
N THR A 104 11.75 -14.48 -10.99
CA THR A 104 10.41 -14.60 -10.41
C THR A 104 9.40 -14.38 -11.52
N ALA A 105 8.49 -15.32 -11.73
CA ALA A 105 7.54 -15.27 -12.85
C ALA A 105 6.56 -14.07 -12.79
N ILE A 106 6.43 -13.42 -11.62
CA ILE A 106 5.53 -12.28 -11.39
C ILE A 106 6.29 -11.23 -10.57
N GLN A 107 6.45 -10.02 -11.10
CA GLN A 107 6.97 -8.88 -10.35
C GLN A 107 5.90 -8.36 -9.40
N GLN A 108 6.18 -8.40 -8.10
CA GLN A 108 5.32 -7.81 -7.08
C GLN A 108 5.98 -6.58 -6.45
N GLN A 109 5.13 -5.69 -5.94
CA GLN A 109 5.62 -4.55 -5.17
C GLN A 109 6.20 -5.04 -3.84
N ALA A 110 7.53 -5.04 -3.73
CA ALA A 110 8.23 -5.23 -2.48
C ALA A 110 8.29 -3.94 -1.64
N ASN A 111 8.60 -4.09 -0.36
CA ASN A 111 8.85 -3.00 0.57
C ASN A 111 10.02 -2.10 0.13
N LEU A 112 11.00 -2.65 -0.60
CA LEU A 112 12.03 -1.85 -1.28
C LEU A 112 11.40 -0.82 -2.25
N HIS A 113 10.45 -1.25 -3.07
CA HIS A 113 9.80 -0.34 -4.03
C HIS A 113 9.00 0.74 -3.29
N ARG A 114 8.26 0.38 -2.23
CA ARG A 114 7.55 1.34 -1.37
C ARG A 114 8.51 2.35 -0.73
N ASN A 115 9.64 1.87 -0.24
CA ASN A 115 10.70 2.67 0.35
C ASN A 115 11.24 3.69 -0.64
N LEU A 116 11.63 3.26 -1.85
CA LEU A 116 12.23 4.13 -2.86
C LEU A 116 11.23 5.15 -3.43
N ALA A 117 10.01 4.72 -3.77
CA ALA A 117 8.96 5.62 -4.25
C ALA A 117 8.64 6.69 -3.20
N ARG A 118 8.48 6.30 -1.93
CA ARG A 118 8.28 7.26 -0.84
C ARG A 118 9.49 8.17 -0.67
N PHE A 119 10.70 7.62 -0.65
CA PHE A 119 11.92 8.38 -0.36
C PHE A 119 12.16 9.49 -1.39
N PHE A 120 11.98 9.18 -2.67
CA PHE A 120 12.20 10.11 -3.76
C PHE A 120 10.99 10.98 -4.12
N ALA A 121 9.83 10.78 -3.47
CA ALA A 121 8.72 11.72 -3.58
C ALA A 121 9.18 13.15 -3.22
N ARG A 122 8.80 14.12 -4.05
CA ARG A 122 9.26 15.52 -3.93
C ARG A 122 8.41 16.39 -3.01
N SER A 123 7.27 15.88 -2.54
CA SER A 123 6.43 16.56 -1.54
C SER A 123 6.57 15.94 -0.15
N ASP A 124 6.04 16.63 0.87
CA ASP A 124 6.16 16.22 2.28
C ASP A 124 5.15 15.14 2.66
N TYR A 125 4.10 14.98 1.87
CA TYR A 125 3.03 14.01 2.12
C TYR A 125 2.95 13.02 0.96
N VAL A 126 2.78 11.75 1.31
CA VAL A 126 2.64 10.67 0.33
C VAL A 126 1.34 9.93 0.52
N LEU A 127 0.71 9.56 -0.59
CA LEU A 127 -0.30 8.50 -0.64
C LEU A 127 0.43 7.21 -1.00
N LEU A 128 0.59 6.31 -0.04
CA LEU A 128 1.17 4.99 -0.25
C LEU A 128 0.06 4.02 -0.64
N MET A 129 0.12 3.53 -1.88
CA MET A 129 -0.82 2.55 -2.43
C MET A 129 -0.09 1.30 -2.90
N ASP A 130 -0.80 0.18 -2.87
CA ASP A 130 -0.30 -1.05 -3.47
C ASP A 130 -0.44 -1.01 -5.00
N SER A 131 0.50 -1.63 -5.69
CA SER A 131 0.46 -1.91 -7.12
C SER A 131 -0.19 -3.26 -7.38
N ASP A 132 -1.49 -3.33 -7.07
CA ASP A 132 -2.34 -4.51 -7.30
C ASP A 132 -3.51 -4.20 -8.24
N GLY A 133 -3.44 -3.08 -8.95
CA GLY A 133 -4.53 -2.54 -9.76
C GLY A 133 -5.55 -1.69 -8.99
N SER A 134 -5.30 -1.40 -7.71
CA SER A 134 -6.07 -0.41 -6.96
C SER A 134 -5.90 0.99 -7.54
N LEU A 135 -7.02 1.68 -7.76
CA LEU A 135 -7.06 3.06 -8.21
C LEU A 135 -7.72 3.95 -7.13
N PRO A 136 -7.21 5.17 -6.89
CA PRO A 136 -7.92 6.15 -6.05
C PRO A 136 -9.15 6.66 -6.81
N MET A 137 -10.32 6.58 -6.20
CA MET A 137 -11.58 6.95 -6.88
C MET A 137 -11.93 8.42 -6.73
N THR A 138 -11.41 9.07 -5.70
CA THR A 138 -11.68 10.47 -5.37
C THR A 138 -10.42 11.31 -5.50
N ASN A 139 -10.60 12.64 -5.49
CA ASN A 139 -9.50 13.58 -5.46
C ASN A 139 -9.00 13.78 -4.03
N VAL A 140 -8.20 12.82 -3.53
CA VAL A 140 -7.63 12.83 -2.17
C VAL A 140 -6.92 14.15 -1.87
N ALA A 141 -6.15 14.68 -2.83
CA ALA A 141 -5.44 15.96 -2.66
C ALA A 141 -6.39 17.14 -2.44
N ARG A 142 -7.57 17.15 -3.09
CA ARG A 142 -8.62 18.15 -2.83
C ARG A 142 -9.18 18.01 -1.43
N SER A 143 -9.48 16.79 -0.98
CA SER A 143 -10.04 16.55 0.36
C SER A 143 -9.15 17.12 1.47
N PHE A 144 -7.83 16.98 1.36
CA PHE A 144 -6.87 17.57 2.31
C PHE A 144 -6.73 19.09 2.19
N LYS A 145 -6.91 19.68 1.00
CA LYS A 145 -6.95 21.14 0.81
C LYS A 145 -8.19 21.75 1.45
N GLU A 146 -9.33 21.06 1.37
CA GLU A 146 -10.60 21.48 1.96
C GLU A 146 -10.64 21.32 3.49
N HIS A 147 -9.77 20.48 4.05
CA HIS A 147 -9.71 20.21 5.49
C HIS A 147 -8.29 20.43 6.06
N PRO A 148 -7.86 21.69 6.26
CA PRO A 148 -6.51 22.01 6.76
C PRO A 148 -6.15 21.33 8.09
N GLN A 149 -7.13 21.06 8.95
CA GLN A 149 -6.94 20.32 10.21
C GLN A 149 -6.45 18.88 10.00
N TRP A 150 -6.63 18.30 8.81
CA TRP A 150 -6.07 16.98 8.47
C TRP A 150 -4.57 17.07 8.20
N ILE A 151 -4.12 18.16 7.58
CA ILE A 151 -2.69 18.44 7.39
C ILE A 151 -1.99 18.60 8.75
N GLU A 152 -2.61 19.25 9.74
CA GLU A 152 -2.02 19.33 11.10
C GLU A 152 -1.85 17.95 11.74
N LYS A 153 -2.81 17.04 11.54
CA LYS A 153 -2.68 15.64 11.99
C LYS A 153 -1.53 14.92 11.28
N LEU A 154 -1.37 15.11 9.96
CA LEU A 154 -0.21 14.57 9.23
C LEU A 154 1.12 15.13 9.75
N ARG A 155 1.19 16.43 10.05
CA ARG A 155 2.38 17.06 10.64
C ARG A 155 2.74 16.47 12.00
N ALA A 156 1.73 16.16 12.81
CA ALA A 156 1.88 15.47 14.08
C ALA A 156 2.34 13.99 13.94
N GLY A 157 2.30 13.44 12.72
CA GLY A 157 2.72 12.07 12.41
C GLY A 157 1.59 11.05 12.37
N ASN A 158 0.33 11.50 12.36
CA ASN A 158 -0.81 10.62 12.16
C ASN A 158 -0.95 10.18 10.71
N VAL A 159 -1.75 9.13 10.51
CA VAL A 159 -1.95 8.45 9.23
C VAL A 159 -3.42 8.50 8.86
N PHE A 160 -3.71 8.64 7.58
CA PHE A 160 -5.07 8.63 7.06
C PHE A 160 -5.28 7.42 6.17
N VAL A 161 -6.27 6.60 6.49
CA VAL A 161 -6.60 5.35 5.82
C VAL A 161 -7.65 5.61 4.75
N LEU A 162 -7.37 5.14 3.53
CA LEU A 162 -8.36 5.04 2.47
C LEU A 162 -8.96 3.62 2.51
N PRO A 163 -10.27 3.47 2.75
CA PRO A 163 -10.92 2.17 2.61
C PRO A 163 -10.75 1.61 1.18
N GLY A 164 -10.46 0.31 1.11
CA GLY A 164 -10.31 -0.42 -0.13
C GLY A 164 -11.56 -1.20 -0.50
N PHE A 165 -11.83 -1.34 -1.79
CA PHE A 165 -12.95 -2.11 -2.32
C PHE A 165 -12.51 -2.93 -3.53
N ASN A 166 -13.10 -4.11 -3.74
CA ASN A 166 -12.85 -4.95 -4.90
C ASN A 166 -14.10 -5.00 -5.77
N VAL A 167 -13.93 -4.87 -7.09
CA VAL A 167 -15.00 -5.20 -8.04
C VAL A 167 -15.25 -6.70 -7.99
N SER A 168 -16.52 -7.09 -7.84
CA SER A 168 -16.93 -8.49 -7.89
C SER A 168 -16.72 -9.03 -9.30
N THR A 169 -15.70 -9.87 -9.49
CA THR A 169 -15.57 -10.67 -10.70
C THR A 169 -16.40 -11.93 -10.56
N THR A 170 -17.60 -11.94 -11.14
CA THR A 170 -18.42 -13.15 -11.28
C THR A 170 -17.80 -14.09 -12.31
N THR A 171 -16.61 -14.61 -12.03
CA THR A 171 -16.09 -15.81 -12.69
C THR A 171 -16.22 -16.94 -11.68
N THR A 172 -17.20 -17.80 -11.92
CA THR A 172 -17.36 -19.10 -11.29
C THR A 172 -16.03 -19.87 -11.26
N SER A 173 -15.30 -19.80 -10.16
CA SER A 173 -14.36 -20.85 -9.79
C SER A 173 -15.15 -21.92 -9.03
N THR A 174 -15.77 -22.80 -9.80
CA THR A 174 -16.28 -24.09 -9.32
C THR A 174 -15.12 -24.91 -8.75
N SER A 175 -15.20 -25.20 -7.46
CA SER A 175 -14.68 -26.44 -6.87
C SER A 175 -15.67 -26.92 -5.82
N GLN A 176 -16.48 -27.91 -6.21
CA GLN A 176 -17.21 -28.96 -5.45
C GLN A 176 -17.81 -28.57 -4.09
N ASP A 177 -19.11 -28.70 -3.80
CA ASP A 177 -20.10 -29.71 -4.15
C ASP A 177 -21.52 -29.14 -3.98
N ASP A 178 -22.45 -29.70 -4.76
CA ASP A 178 -23.89 -29.88 -4.49
C ASP A 178 -24.77 -28.65 -4.10
N MET A 179 -25.51 -28.08 -5.07
CA MET A 179 -26.99 -27.96 -5.02
C MET A 179 -27.54 -27.18 -6.22
N THR A 180 -28.69 -27.64 -6.70
CA THR A 180 -29.48 -27.08 -7.80
C THR A 180 -30.35 -25.88 -7.38
N VAL A 181 -30.74 -25.11 -8.41
CA VAL A 181 -31.83 -24.10 -8.47
C VAL A 181 -31.54 -22.71 -7.90
N ALA A 182 -31.30 -21.74 -8.80
CA ALA A 182 -32.24 -20.66 -9.13
C ALA A 182 -31.51 -19.54 -9.90
N ASP A 183 -32.20 -18.96 -10.89
CA ASP A 183 -31.86 -17.69 -11.53
C ASP A 183 -31.39 -16.64 -10.50
N VAL A 184 -30.10 -16.28 -10.54
CA VAL A 184 -29.61 -15.07 -9.88
C VAL A 184 -29.06 -14.17 -10.99
N GLY A 185 -29.78 -13.07 -11.23
CA GLY A 185 -29.51 -12.12 -12.31
C GLY A 185 -28.04 -11.72 -12.37
N LEU A 186 -27.45 -11.89 -13.55
CA LEU A 186 -26.07 -11.51 -13.83
C LEU A 186 -25.92 -9.99 -13.76
N ALA A 187 -25.29 -9.47 -12.70
CA ALA A 187 -24.79 -8.11 -12.72
C ALA A 187 -23.55 -8.04 -13.64
N PRO A 188 -23.52 -7.15 -14.66
CA PRO A 188 -22.37 -7.01 -15.53
C PRO A 188 -21.15 -6.52 -14.74
N ALA A 189 -19.97 -7.07 -15.04
CA ALA A 189 -18.70 -6.62 -14.44
C ALA A 189 -18.47 -5.14 -14.75
N LEU A 190 -18.18 -4.33 -13.72
CA LEU A 190 -17.89 -2.91 -13.87
C LEU A 190 -16.59 -2.74 -14.66
N SER A 191 -16.65 -1.98 -15.75
CA SER A 191 -15.44 -1.55 -16.48
C SER A 191 -14.74 -0.43 -15.73
N VAL A 192 -13.43 -0.23 -15.97
CA VAL A 192 -12.64 0.87 -15.39
C VAL A 192 -13.26 2.25 -15.65
N ALA A 193 -13.98 2.41 -16.77
CA ALA A 193 -14.68 3.64 -17.12
C ALA A 193 -15.90 3.92 -16.22
N ASN A 194 -16.53 2.86 -15.70
CA ASN A 194 -17.77 2.92 -14.91
C ASN A 194 -17.53 2.75 -13.40
N LEU A 195 -16.29 2.93 -12.94
CA LEU A 195 -15.99 2.89 -11.52
C LEU A 195 -16.59 4.11 -10.79
N PRO A 196 -17.03 3.94 -9.53
CA PRO A 196 -17.67 5.02 -8.78
C PRO A 196 -16.69 6.17 -8.55
N ALA A 197 -17.14 7.39 -8.76
CA ALA A 197 -16.34 8.61 -8.54
C ALA A 197 -16.57 9.24 -7.14
N ASP A 198 -17.59 8.78 -6.43
CA ASP A 198 -18.02 9.27 -5.13
C ASP A 198 -18.59 8.14 -4.27
N LYS A 199 -18.75 8.43 -2.98
CA LYS A 199 -19.18 7.46 -1.97
C LYS A 199 -20.63 7.02 -2.21
N GLU A 200 -21.50 7.95 -2.57
CA GLU A 200 -22.92 7.70 -2.81
C GLU A 200 -23.10 6.66 -3.92
N SER A 201 -22.38 6.83 -5.03
CA SER A 201 -22.34 5.91 -6.17
C SER A 201 -21.73 4.56 -5.78
N LEU A 202 -20.64 4.56 -5.00
CA LEU A 202 -20.05 3.32 -4.48
C LEU A 202 -21.06 2.53 -3.62
N LEU A 203 -21.81 3.21 -2.74
CA LEU A 203 -22.81 2.56 -1.89
C LEU A 203 -23.98 1.98 -2.69
N VAL A 204 -24.26 2.49 -3.89
CA VAL A 204 -25.19 1.84 -4.83
C VAL A 204 -24.58 0.54 -5.34
N TYR A 205 -23.35 0.56 -5.86
CA TYR A 205 -22.70 -0.64 -6.39
C TYR A 205 -22.48 -1.74 -5.35
N ILE A 206 -22.26 -1.37 -4.08
CA ILE A 206 -22.18 -2.34 -2.98
C ILE A 206 -23.55 -2.99 -2.72
N ARG A 207 -24.64 -2.20 -2.72
CA ARG A 207 -26.00 -2.73 -2.57
C ARG A 207 -26.39 -3.65 -3.73
N GLU A 208 -25.88 -3.37 -4.92
CA GLU A 208 -26.08 -4.18 -6.13
C GLU A 208 -25.13 -5.38 -6.20
N GLY A 209 -24.23 -5.56 -5.23
CA GLY A 209 -23.29 -6.69 -5.17
C GLY A 209 -22.13 -6.62 -6.18
N GLN A 210 -21.99 -5.51 -6.91
CA GLN A 210 -20.93 -5.31 -7.91
C GLN A 210 -19.58 -4.96 -7.30
N VAL A 211 -19.58 -4.42 -6.08
CA VAL A 211 -18.37 -4.03 -5.35
C VAL A 211 -18.49 -4.54 -3.92
N SER A 212 -17.38 -4.98 -3.34
CA SER A 212 -17.31 -5.43 -1.93
C SER A 212 -16.14 -4.78 -1.20
N LEU A 213 -16.25 -4.64 0.12
CA LEU A 213 -15.15 -4.12 0.94
C LEU A 213 -13.94 -5.05 0.82
N SER A 214 -12.79 -4.47 0.49
CA SER A 214 -11.50 -5.13 0.41
C SER A 214 -10.69 -4.80 1.66
N GLU A 215 -10.72 -5.71 2.62
CA GLU A 215 -9.78 -5.64 3.74
C GLU A 215 -8.51 -6.39 3.39
N LYS A 216 -7.51 -5.65 2.92
CA LYS A 216 -6.16 -6.18 2.69
C LYS A 216 -5.53 -6.57 4.01
N THR A 217 -5.68 -7.84 4.34
CA THR A 217 -5.08 -8.48 5.51
C THR A 217 -4.39 -9.74 5.06
N TRP A 218 -3.14 -9.96 5.49
CA TRP A 218 -2.48 -11.24 5.19
C TRP A 218 -3.03 -12.39 6.05
N LYS A 219 -3.83 -12.06 7.08
CA LYS A 219 -4.58 -13.00 7.92
C LYS A 219 -6.00 -12.48 8.16
N LYS A 220 -6.99 -13.37 8.02
CA LYS A 220 -8.40 -13.08 8.35
C LYS A 220 -8.61 -13.12 9.86
N THR A 221 -8.19 -12.08 10.56
CA THR A 221 -8.20 -12.06 12.03
C THR A 221 -9.17 -11.04 12.61
N ILE A 222 -9.19 -9.80 12.12
CA ILE A 222 -10.09 -8.74 12.62
C ILE A 222 -10.40 -7.74 11.48
N ARG A 223 -11.61 -7.18 11.47
CA ARG A 223 -11.97 -6.06 10.59
C ARG A 223 -11.49 -4.73 11.18
N ASN A 224 -10.62 -4.01 10.48
CA ASN A 224 -10.11 -2.71 10.93
C ASN A 224 -11.01 -1.55 10.51
N VAL A 225 -11.75 -1.71 9.42
CA VAL A 225 -12.73 -0.74 8.95
C VAL A 225 -14.10 -1.36 9.04
N ASP A 226 -14.89 -0.90 10.02
CA ASP A 226 -16.29 -1.30 10.11
C ASP A 226 -17.06 -0.63 8.96
N PHE A 227 -17.45 -1.42 7.97
CA PHE A 227 -18.22 -0.93 6.83
C PHE A 227 -19.54 -0.26 7.23
N ASN A 228 -20.25 -0.82 8.21
CA ASN A 228 -21.55 -0.29 8.61
C ASN A 228 -21.38 1.10 9.25
N ALA A 229 -20.34 1.25 10.07
CA ALA A 229 -19.98 2.55 10.62
C ALA A 229 -19.51 3.51 9.52
N TRP A 230 -18.62 3.06 8.61
CA TRP A 230 -18.05 3.88 7.56
C TRP A 230 -19.11 4.36 6.55
N ALA A 231 -20.07 3.51 6.16
CA ALA A 231 -21.09 3.86 5.18
C ALA A 231 -21.89 5.11 5.58
N GLY A 232 -22.23 5.26 6.86
CA GLY A 232 -22.90 6.43 7.42
C GLY A 232 -21.97 7.55 7.92
N GLN A 233 -20.65 7.33 7.89
CA GLN A 233 -19.67 8.25 8.44
C GLN A 233 -19.50 9.50 7.56
N THR A 234 -19.58 10.68 8.17
CA THR A 234 -19.36 11.99 7.53
C THR A 234 -18.13 12.74 8.04
N ARG A 235 -17.49 12.23 9.09
CA ARG A 235 -16.31 12.82 9.75
C ARG A 235 -15.20 11.77 9.86
N LEU A 236 -13.96 12.17 10.16
CA LEU A 236 -12.90 11.20 10.43
C LEU A 236 -13.28 10.28 11.61
N SER A 237 -12.89 9.01 11.52
CA SER A 237 -12.97 8.05 12.62
C SER A 237 -11.59 7.45 12.89
N ALA A 238 -11.21 7.30 14.15
CA ALA A 238 -9.94 6.68 14.52
C ALA A 238 -10.12 5.16 14.67
N ILE A 239 -9.17 4.39 14.14
CA ILE A 239 -9.12 2.94 14.34
C ILE A 239 -8.82 2.66 15.81
N GLN A 240 -9.77 2.03 16.51
CA GLN A 240 -9.62 1.68 17.93
C GLN A 240 -8.92 0.33 18.11
N ASN A 241 -9.26 -0.64 17.27
CA ASN A 241 -8.73 -2.01 17.33
C ASN A 241 -7.84 -2.23 16.10
N TYR A 242 -6.56 -1.90 16.24
CA TYR A 242 -5.59 -2.13 15.18
C TYR A 242 -5.20 -3.61 15.10
N ASP A 243 -5.19 -4.15 13.89
CA ASP A 243 -4.72 -5.50 13.60
C ASP A 243 -3.30 -5.35 13.05
N PRO A 244 -2.26 -5.97 13.67
CA PRO A 244 -0.90 -5.93 13.15
C PRO A 244 -0.74 -6.51 11.74
N TYR A 245 -1.80 -7.06 11.16
CA TYR A 245 -1.85 -7.64 9.84
C TYR A 245 -2.58 -6.77 8.82
N PHE A 246 -3.01 -5.57 9.22
CA PHE A 246 -3.73 -4.60 8.41
C PHE A 246 -2.79 -3.87 7.43
N SER A 247 -3.15 -3.88 6.14
CA SER A 247 -2.34 -3.31 5.06
C SER A 247 -3.13 -2.32 4.17
N PRO A 248 -3.62 -1.20 4.72
CA PRO A 248 -4.40 -0.21 3.96
C PRO A 248 -3.55 0.63 3.01
N SER A 249 -4.21 1.26 2.04
CA SER A 249 -3.70 2.46 1.37
C SER A 249 -3.75 3.65 2.32
N VAL A 250 -2.67 4.42 2.43
CA VAL A 250 -2.57 5.49 3.44
C VAL A 250 -2.00 6.79 2.92
N VAL A 251 -2.51 7.92 3.42
CA VAL A 251 -1.83 9.23 3.36
C VAL A 251 -1.05 9.44 4.66
N MET A 252 0.23 9.80 4.52
CA MET A 252 1.14 10.02 5.65
C MET A 252 2.22 11.05 5.30
N ARG A 253 2.90 11.56 6.33
CA ARG A 253 4.10 12.41 6.14
C ARG A 253 5.29 11.56 5.72
N ARG A 254 5.96 11.93 4.63
CA ARG A 254 7.03 11.15 3.96
C ARG A 254 8.14 10.71 4.91
N ASP A 255 8.54 11.58 5.83
CA ASP A 255 9.68 11.42 6.75
C ASP A 255 9.32 10.87 8.15
N LYS A 256 8.04 10.60 8.45
CA LYS A 256 7.63 10.13 9.80
C LYS A 256 7.72 8.62 10.00
N MET A 257 7.68 7.85 8.92
CA MET A 257 7.81 6.40 9.00
C MET A 257 9.26 6.00 8.80
N LEU A 258 9.70 4.98 9.55
CA LEU A 258 10.95 4.29 9.25
C LEU A 258 10.84 3.57 7.90
N TRP A 259 11.93 2.96 7.45
CA TRP A 259 11.90 2.11 6.27
C TRP A 259 10.96 0.92 6.49
N CYS A 260 10.09 0.63 5.51
CA CYS A 260 9.31 -0.60 5.49
C CYS A 260 10.30 -1.77 5.52
N PRO A 261 10.14 -2.76 6.43
CA PRO A 261 11.15 -3.81 6.57
C PRO A 261 11.17 -4.71 5.32
N GLU A 262 12.27 -4.63 4.57
CA GLU A 262 12.41 -5.29 3.26
C GLU A 262 12.45 -6.82 3.34
N ARG A 263 12.82 -7.35 4.52
CA ARG A 263 12.79 -8.80 4.80
C ARG A 263 11.41 -9.45 4.66
N PHE A 264 10.35 -8.65 4.56
CA PHE A 264 8.98 -9.11 4.37
C PHE A 264 8.48 -9.02 2.94
N GLY A 265 9.36 -8.75 1.97
CA GLY A 265 8.98 -8.73 0.56
C GLY A 265 7.85 -7.75 0.31
N ASP A 266 6.71 -8.25 -0.18
CA ASP A 266 5.51 -7.50 -0.53
C ASP A 266 4.58 -7.18 0.65
N ASN A 267 4.81 -7.75 1.82
CA ASN A 267 3.94 -7.56 2.98
C ASN A 267 4.08 -6.15 3.57
N HIS A 268 3.12 -5.31 3.20
CA HIS A 268 2.98 -3.91 3.60
C HIS A 268 2.47 -3.74 5.04
N ALA A 269 1.78 -4.72 5.63
CA ALA A 269 1.31 -4.66 7.02
C ALA A 269 2.46 -4.48 8.03
N ALA A 270 3.63 -5.06 7.75
CA ALA A 270 4.81 -4.87 8.60
C ALA A 270 5.19 -3.39 8.73
N CYS A 271 5.05 -2.64 7.64
CA CYS A 271 5.34 -1.22 7.59
C CYS A 271 4.31 -0.41 8.39
N MET A 272 3.03 -0.73 8.22
CA MET A 272 1.94 -0.07 8.93
C MET A 272 1.99 -0.33 10.44
N PHE A 273 2.38 -1.54 10.85
CA PHE A 273 2.51 -1.89 12.25
C PHE A 273 3.63 -1.10 12.95
N GLU A 274 4.79 -0.94 12.31
CA GLU A 274 5.86 -0.09 12.84
C GLU A 274 5.42 1.37 13.01
N LEU A 275 4.62 1.89 12.09
CA LEU A 275 4.08 3.24 12.16
C LEU A 275 3.06 3.36 13.31
N TYR A 276 2.19 2.37 13.48
CA TYR A 276 1.25 2.31 14.61
C TYR A 276 2.00 2.29 15.96
N LEU A 277 3.03 1.45 16.09
CA LEU A 277 3.86 1.38 17.30
C LEU A 277 4.60 2.68 17.58
N SER A 278 4.95 3.48 16.57
CA SER A 278 5.59 4.80 16.76
C SER A 278 4.68 5.88 17.36
N GLY A 279 3.41 5.53 17.63
CA GLY A 279 2.42 6.41 18.24
C GLY A 279 1.50 7.12 17.27
N ALA A 280 1.51 6.72 16.00
CA ALA A 280 0.63 7.31 15.00
C ALA A 280 -0.81 6.80 15.15
N ASP A 281 -1.78 7.72 15.19
CA ASP A 281 -3.20 7.38 15.05
C ASP A 281 -3.56 7.15 13.58
N PHE A 282 -4.39 6.14 13.34
CA PHE A 282 -4.92 5.82 12.01
C PHE A 282 -6.35 6.34 11.90
N TRP A 283 -6.56 7.33 11.02
CA TRP A 283 -7.84 8.00 10.79
C TRP A 283 -8.45 7.55 9.47
N VAL A 284 -9.62 6.92 9.49
CA VAL A 284 -10.32 6.51 8.27
C VAL A 284 -10.98 7.73 7.62
N LEU A 285 -10.68 7.94 6.35
CA LEU A 285 -11.28 9.01 5.54
C LEU A 285 -12.77 8.70 5.27
N PRO A 286 -13.67 9.68 5.45
CA PRO A 286 -15.10 9.43 5.31
C PRO A 286 -15.52 9.25 3.85
N ASN A 287 -14.87 9.95 2.91
CA ASN A 287 -15.32 10.05 1.51
C ASN A 287 -14.28 9.57 0.51
N ASP A 288 -13.01 9.47 0.88
CA ASP A 288 -11.95 9.02 -0.02
C ASP A 288 -11.71 7.52 0.11
N PHE A 289 -11.61 6.82 -1.02
CA PHE A 289 -11.47 5.37 -1.07
C PHE A 289 -10.74 4.91 -2.33
N THR A 290 -10.32 3.65 -2.33
CA THR A 290 -9.69 2.99 -3.48
C THR A 290 -10.53 1.83 -3.97
N VAL A 291 -10.57 1.60 -5.28
CA VAL A 291 -11.19 0.42 -5.88
C VAL A 291 -10.15 -0.37 -6.66
N ASN A 292 -10.04 -1.66 -6.35
CA ASN A 292 -9.31 -2.62 -7.15
C ASN A 292 -10.25 -3.23 -8.20
N ALA A 293 -9.92 -3.00 -9.46
CA ALA A 293 -10.63 -3.53 -10.61
C ALA A 293 -9.81 -4.56 -11.41
N ALA A 294 -8.59 -4.87 -10.97
CA ALA A 294 -7.70 -5.80 -11.66
C ALA A 294 -7.86 -7.22 -11.11
N THR A 295 -7.92 -8.19 -12.02
CA THR A 295 -7.80 -9.61 -11.70
C THR A 295 -6.33 -10.04 -11.81
N ARG A 296 -5.52 -9.69 -10.81
CA ARG A 296 -4.17 -10.23 -10.74
C ARG A 296 -4.18 -11.58 -10.03
N PRO A 297 -3.53 -12.62 -10.59
CA PRO A 297 -3.37 -13.87 -9.88
C PRO A 297 -2.57 -13.62 -8.59
N GLU A 298 -3.12 -14.05 -7.45
CA GLU A 298 -2.38 -14.08 -6.21
C GLU A 298 -1.23 -15.09 -6.31
N ASN A 299 -0.10 -14.76 -5.67
CA ASN A 299 1.02 -15.68 -5.62
C ASN A 299 0.66 -16.90 -4.76
N VAL A 300 0.81 -18.09 -5.33
CA VAL A 300 0.66 -19.34 -4.59
C VAL A 300 1.88 -19.51 -3.70
N VAL A 301 1.72 -19.20 -2.42
CA VAL A 301 2.74 -19.43 -1.38
C VAL A 301 2.61 -20.87 -0.89
N SER A 302 3.71 -21.62 -0.85
CA SER A 302 3.68 -22.98 -0.32
C SER A 302 3.40 -23.01 1.19
N ASP A 303 2.80 -24.08 1.71
CA ASP A 303 2.54 -24.25 3.15
C ASP A 303 3.80 -24.03 4.01
N ARG A 304 4.95 -24.50 3.51
CA ARG A 304 6.24 -24.32 4.17
C ARG A 304 6.62 -22.84 4.23
N GLU A 305 6.46 -22.09 3.14
CA GLU A 305 6.72 -20.66 3.12
C GLU A 305 5.75 -19.90 4.01
N GLN A 306 4.46 -20.24 3.99
CA GLN A 306 3.46 -19.64 4.85
C GLN A 306 3.78 -19.85 6.34
N MET A 307 4.22 -21.05 6.72
CA MET A 307 4.66 -21.35 8.09
C MET A 307 5.87 -20.50 8.49
N ILE A 308 6.89 -20.40 7.63
CA ILE A 308 8.09 -19.62 7.95
C ILE A 308 7.75 -18.13 8.03
N ASN A 309 6.98 -17.59 7.08
CA ASN A 309 6.52 -16.20 7.09
C ASN A 309 5.75 -15.89 8.37
N THR A 310 4.89 -16.80 8.81
CA THR A 310 4.15 -16.64 10.07
C THR A 310 5.07 -16.55 11.27
N ARG A 311 6.06 -17.44 11.38
CA ARG A 311 7.01 -17.44 12.51
C ARG A 311 7.91 -16.20 12.48
N LEU A 312 8.39 -15.81 11.30
CA LEU A 312 9.20 -14.61 11.13
C LEU A 312 8.43 -13.36 11.53
N TYR A 313 7.16 -13.27 11.12
CA TYR A 313 6.30 -12.13 11.46
C TYR A 313 5.99 -12.06 12.97
N GLN A 314 5.78 -13.20 13.62
CA GLN A 314 5.64 -13.25 15.08
C GLN A 314 6.88 -12.71 15.80
N LYS A 315 8.08 -13.11 15.36
CA LYS A 315 9.34 -12.59 15.93
C LYS A 315 9.56 -11.11 15.64
N PHE A 316 9.17 -10.65 14.46
CA PHE A 316 9.13 -9.23 14.16
C PHE A 316 8.22 -8.44 15.10
N HIS A 317 7.04 -8.97 15.42
CA HIS A 317 6.15 -8.29 16.35
C HIS A 317 6.80 -8.10 17.72
N GLU A 318 7.49 -9.12 18.24
CA GLU A 318 8.28 -9.03 19.49
C GLU A 318 9.43 -8.00 19.37
N GLU A 319 10.19 -8.05 18.27
CA GLU A 319 11.33 -7.15 18.00
C GLU A 319 10.91 -5.69 17.89
N SER A 320 9.88 -5.40 17.09
CA SER A 320 9.34 -4.05 16.89
C SER A 320 8.79 -3.48 18.20
N CYS A 321 8.09 -4.32 18.98
CA CYS A 321 7.64 -3.94 20.31
C CYS A 321 8.79 -3.51 21.23
N LEU A 322 9.84 -4.33 21.32
CA LEU A 322 11.01 -4.02 22.15
C LEU A 322 11.72 -2.76 21.67
N LYS A 323 11.88 -2.60 20.35
CA LYS A 323 12.50 -1.43 19.71
C LYS A 323 11.77 -0.13 20.07
N HIS A 324 10.45 -0.08 19.84
CA HIS A 324 9.66 1.14 20.12
C HIS A 324 9.51 1.41 21.61
N ALA A 325 9.34 0.37 22.44
CA ALA A 325 9.29 0.53 23.88
C ALA A 325 10.59 1.15 24.44
N ARG A 326 11.75 0.66 23.98
CA ARG A 326 13.05 1.23 24.35
C ARG A 326 13.19 2.68 23.86
N ALA A 327 12.75 2.98 22.64
CA ALA A 327 12.80 4.33 22.10
C ALA A 327 11.96 5.31 22.95
N PHE A 328 10.73 4.94 23.30
CA PHE A 328 9.88 5.77 24.16
C PHE A 328 10.43 5.90 25.59
N TYR A 329 10.96 4.82 26.16
CA TYR A 329 11.57 4.87 27.49
C TYR A 329 12.79 5.79 27.52
N ALA A 330 13.69 5.66 26.54
CA ALA A 330 14.88 6.51 26.41
C ALA A 330 14.53 7.98 26.17
N ALA A 331 13.40 8.26 25.50
CA ALA A 331 12.90 9.62 25.28
C ALA A 331 12.11 10.18 26.48
N GLY A 332 11.85 9.40 27.54
CA GLY A 332 10.99 9.80 28.65
C GLY A 332 9.50 9.93 28.26
N GLU A 333 9.09 9.31 27.15
CA GLU A 333 7.75 9.39 26.58
C GLU A 333 6.89 8.14 26.84
N TRP A 334 7.38 7.15 27.59
CA TRP A 334 6.69 5.86 27.80
C TRP A 334 5.28 5.99 28.40
N ASP A 335 5.08 6.91 29.33
CA ASP A 335 3.78 7.14 29.96
C ASP A 335 2.89 8.13 29.19
N SER A 336 3.40 8.69 28.09
CA SER A 336 2.64 9.61 27.25
C SER A 336 1.55 8.90 26.43
N ASP A 337 0.61 9.69 25.90
CA ASP A 337 -0.39 9.21 24.95
C ASP A 337 0.22 8.69 23.65
N ARG A 338 1.39 9.23 23.26
CA ARG A 338 2.10 8.78 22.06
C ARG A 338 2.57 7.34 22.16
N ALA A 339 2.98 6.89 23.35
CA ALA A 339 3.37 5.51 23.60
C ALA A 339 2.18 4.56 23.81
N ARG A 340 0.93 5.04 23.80
CA ARG A 340 -0.28 4.25 24.08
C ARG A 340 -0.40 3.03 23.19
N HIS A 341 -0.21 3.18 21.88
CA HIS A 341 -0.28 2.09 20.91
C HIS A 341 0.78 1.02 21.19
N CYS A 342 2.01 1.44 21.42
CA CYS A 342 3.09 0.54 21.81
C CYS A 342 2.74 -0.21 23.11
N ARG A 343 2.24 0.47 24.14
CA ARG A 343 1.84 -0.17 25.40
C ARG A 343 0.76 -1.23 25.19
N ILE A 344 -0.34 -0.88 24.50
CA ILE A 344 -1.46 -1.80 24.28
C ILE A 344 -1.04 -3.02 23.43
N SER A 345 -0.34 -2.79 22.32
CA SER A 345 0.07 -3.87 21.42
C SER A 345 1.16 -4.77 22.00
N CYS A 346 2.04 -4.22 22.86
CA CYS A 346 3.21 -4.94 23.36
C CYS A 346 3.00 -5.57 24.74
N GLN A 347 1.94 -5.21 25.47
CA GLN A 347 1.60 -5.80 26.78
C GLN A 347 1.50 -7.33 26.76
N LYS A 348 1.00 -7.94 25.68
CA LYS A 348 0.92 -9.42 25.56
C LYS A 348 2.29 -10.11 25.48
N GLY A 349 3.34 -9.41 25.03
CA GLY A 349 4.71 -9.94 24.96
C GLY A 349 5.60 -9.56 26.14
N MET A 350 5.26 -8.48 26.87
CA MET A 350 6.10 -7.92 27.92
C MET A 350 6.07 -8.66 29.26
N PHE A 351 5.07 -9.53 29.52
CA PHE A 351 5.05 -10.32 30.78
C PHE A 351 6.19 -11.35 30.89
N SER A 352 6.94 -11.61 29.81
CA SER A 352 8.19 -12.37 29.87
C SER A 352 9.45 -11.48 30.08
N PHE A 353 9.33 -10.17 29.88
CA PHE A 353 10.44 -9.20 29.90
C PHE A 353 10.51 -8.33 31.16
N ALA A 354 9.56 -8.43 32.09
CA ALA A 354 9.60 -7.70 33.36
C ALA A 354 10.89 -7.95 34.17
N TYR A 355 11.61 -9.05 33.90
CA TYR A 355 12.92 -9.34 34.49
C TYR A 355 14.10 -8.55 33.88
N LEU A 356 13.96 -7.97 32.69
CA LEU A 356 15.06 -7.29 31.98
C LEU A 356 15.12 -5.78 32.23
N PHE A 357 14.05 -5.16 32.75
CA PHE A 357 14.00 -3.73 33.06
C PHE A 357 14.14 -3.43 34.56
N LEU A 358 14.29 -4.45 35.41
CA LEU A 358 14.56 -4.30 36.85
C LEU A 358 16.06 -4.45 37.20
N VAL A 359 16.93 -4.58 36.20
CA VAL A 359 18.39 -4.63 36.39
C VAL A 359 19.03 -3.56 35.51
N SER A 360 18.86 -2.30 35.89
CA SER A 360 19.68 -1.17 35.42
C SER A 360 19.67 -0.09 36.49
#